data_AF-A0A383WL15-F1
#
_entry.id   AF-A0A383WL15-F1
#
_cell.length_a   1.000
_cell.length_b   1.000
_cell.length_c   1.000
_cell.angle_alpha   90.00
_cell.angle_beta   90.00
_cell.angle_gamma   90.00
#
_symmetry.space_group_name_H-M   'P 1'
#
loop_
_entity.id
_entity.type
_entity.pdbx_description
1 polymer ?
#
loop_
_entity_poly.entity_id
_entity_poly.type
_entity_poly.pdbx_seq_one_letter_code
_entity_poly.pdbx_strand_id
1 'polypeptide(L)'
;MSFSGSRSDIGTVVITMPAACSAGNTSGTACKQQQQQQQQQQQQQQQQRLHYIDWLRAFIIALVILFHCYDLFFDYTYCAGVYLGIVNVPPADGTRTAAIVLAQLIQSWFMGLMFLLSGYFSGPSYDRKGPGRFLMDRTLRLLLPLLVYDCLLQPLAFEIARHSSNAPAGLQGAANGFVYYYATQFTRLGHGAAWFIAVLFVFDVVYAVVRMAGDAAAKLSKALRSRQAETSDSDDSGSGAAKPAACVAAADSLQQLPGFSWAVTACGAAAIAAVIAGLTLLVRVGVLIPLGLPISLWVVQFIQFQPAYLPQYLVAFVLGFFARKFDALRRLPNSAGATAAVAALALAGAGAVIMTVMPGSNFGHELEWGPSTAYVAAFAVWEQFYAVCMWLAMLVCFRQLVNLQGGRLGAAVSGAAYAVYLVHVPVLSAFGLVAGLLTWHPAAKCVLVTLLTACGSWVIGMLLRLVPGMKRVL
;
A
#
# COMPACT_ATOMS: atom_id res chain seq x y z
N MET A 1 55.80 -3.55 -18.36
CA MET A 1 56.20 -2.24 -17.79
C MET A 1 54.99 -1.64 -17.10
N SER A 2 55.19 -1.25 -15.84
CA SER A 2 54.19 -0.82 -14.86
C SER A 2 53.38 0.39 -15.31
N PHE A 3 52.06 0.39 -15.09
CA PHE A 3 51.28 1.62 -14.98
C PHE A 3 50.56 1.63 -13.63
N SER A 4 51.09 2.51 -12.78
CA SER A 4 50.59 2.97 -11.49
C SER A 4 49.23 3.63 -11.62
N GLY A 5 48.37 3.43 -10.61
CA GLY A 5 46.97 3.86 -10.62
C GLY A 5 46.71 5.35 -10.38
N SER A 6 45.42 5.70 -10.45
CA SER A 6 44.80 6.72 -9.61
C SER A 6 43.28 6.50 -9.60
N ARG A 7 42.71 6.53 -8.39
CA ARG A 7 41.28 6.54 -8.07
C ARG A 7 40.70 7.95 -8.27
N SER A 8 39.37 7.99 -8.27
CA SER A 8 38.48 9.11 -7.90
C SER A 8 38.08 10.13 -8.96
N ASP A 9 36.94 9.87 -9.60
CA ASP A 9 36.00 10.92 -10.03
C ASP A 9 34.78 10.87 -9.12
N ILE A 10 34.89 11.52 -7.96
CA ILE A 10 33.75 11.95 -7.16
C ILE A 10 33.43 13.37 -7.64
N GLY A 11 32.30 13.51 -8.33
CA GLY A 11 31.74 14.80 -8.73
C GLY A 11 31.44 15.65 -7.50
N THR A 12 32.43 16.43 -7.07
CA THR A 12 32.27 17.50 -6.10
C THR A 12 31.43 18.59 -6.76
N VAL A 13 30.16 18.68 -6.38
CA VAL A 13 29.35 19.87 -6.66
C VAL A 13 29.97 20.99 -5.82
N VAL A 14 30.82 21.80 -6.45
CA VAL A 14 31.30 23.06 -5.89
C VAL A 14 30.08 23.96 -5.76
N ILE A 15 29.57 24.10 -4.54
CA ILE A 15 28.65 25.18 -4.20
C ILE A 15 29.49 26.45 -4.18
N THR A 16 29.56 27.15 -5.32
CA THR A 16 30.05 28.53 -5.35
C THR A 16 29.10 29.36 -4.48
N MET A 17 29.55 29.75 -3.29
CA MET A 17 28.89 30.78 -2.52
C MET A 17 28.93 32.08 -3.33
N PRO A 18 27.80 32.77 -3.55
CA PRO A 18 27.86 34.06 -4.21
C PRO A 18 28.55 35.05 -3.27
N ALA A 19 29.47 35.83 -3.86
CA ALA A 19 30.19 36.91 -3.21
C ALA A 19 29.24 37.83 -2.43
N ALA A 20 29.70 38.28 -1.26
CA ALA A 20 29.01 39.24 -0.43
C ALA A 20 28.52 40.43 -1.25
N CYS A 21 27.21 40.67 -1.22
CA CYS A 21 26.57 41.81 -1.87
C CYS A 21 27.15 43.12 -1.32
N SER A 22 27.88 43.85 -2.16
CA SER A 22 28.25 45.24 -1.93
C SER A 22 27.01 46.12 -1.97
N ALA A 23 26.91 47.03 -0.99
CA ALA A 23 25.75 47.88 -0.74
C ALA A 23 25.57 48.94 -1.85
N GLY A 24 24.62 48.70 -2.74
CA GLY A 24 24.05 49.68 -3.66
C GLY A 24 22.54 49.46 -3.76
N ASN A 25 21.77 50.54 -3.80
CA ASN A 25 20.31 50.62 -3.61
C ASN A 25 19.45 49.90 -4.70
N THR A 26 20.07 49.04 -5.52
CA THR A 26 19.47 48.16 -6.53
C THR A 26 19.37 46.69 -6.06
N SER A 27 19.95 46.35 -4.90
CA SER A 27 20.04 44.99 -4.36
C SER A 27 18.70 44.40 -3.87
N GLY A 28 17.75 45.24 -3.47
CA GLY A 28 16.46 44.78 -2.93
C GLY A 28 15.56 44.10 -3.96
N THR A 29 15.55 44.59 -5.21
CA THR A 29 14.69 44.06 -6.28
C THR A 29 15.28 42.80 -6.91
N ALA A 30 16.60 42.77 -7.13
CA ALA A 30 17.31 41.59 -7.63
C ALA A 30 17.25 40.42 -6.63
N CYS A 31 17.44 40.68 -5.34
CA CYS A 31 17.32 39.67 -4.29
C CYS A 31 15.89 39.12 -4.18
N LYS A 32 14.86 39.99 -4.27
CA LYS A 32 13.45 39.56 -4.31
C LYS A 32 13.11 38.73 -5.54
N GLN A 33 13.62 39.09 -6.72
CA GLN A 33 13.43 38.31 -7.95
C GLN A 33 14.13 36.95 -7.89
N GLN A 34 15.34 36.90 -7.32
CA GLN A 34 16.08 35.66 -7.14
C GLN A 34 15.41 34.73 -6.11
N GLN A 35 14.87 35.28 -5.03
CA GLN A 35 14.05 34.54 -4.07
C GLN A 35 12.73 34.05 -4.69
N GLN A 36 12.06 34.87 -5.50
CA GLN A 36 10.86 34.45 -6.22
C GLN A 36 11.14 33.36 -7.25
N GLN A 37 12.25 33.43 -7.98
CA GLN A 37 12.65 32.38 -8.93
C GLN A 37 13.02 31.09 -8.21
N GLN A 38 13.74 31.16 -7.08
CA GLN A 38 14.02 29.98 -6.26
C GLN A 38 12.75 29.37 -5.67
N GLN A 39 11.82 30.18 -5.17
CA GLN A 39 10.52 29.72 -4.70
C GLN A 39 9.68 29.09 -5.82
N GLN A 40 9.69 29.66 -7.03
CA GLN A 40 8.99 29.10 -8.18
C GLN A 40 9.62 27.78 -8.65
N GLN A 41 10.95 27.69 -8.72
CA GLN A 41 11.65 26.44 -9.06
C GLN A 41 11.42 25.35 -7.99
N GLN A 42 11.41 25.71 -6.71
CA GLN A 42 11.12 24.80 -5.60
C GLN A 42 9.65 24.36 -5.59
N GLN A 43 8.71 25.25 -5.90
CA GLN A 43 7.29 24.90 -6.08
C GLN A 43 7.10 23.98 -7.29
N GLN A 44 7.80 24.21 -8.40
CA GLN A 44 7.79 23.33 -9.56
C GLN A 44 8.39 21.95 -9.24
N GLN A 45 9.48 21.88 -8.47
CA GLN A 45 10.01 20.62 -7.97
C GLN A 45 9.04 19.93 -7.00
N GLN A 46 8.34 20.65 -6.11
CA GLN A 46 7.27 20.10 -5.26
C GLN A 46 6.06 19.58 -6.04
N GLN A 47 5.73 20.21 -7.17
CA GLN A 47 4.67 19.78 -8.08
C GLN A 47 5.08 18.63 -9.00
N GLN A 48 6.38 18.32 -9.11
CA GLN A 48 6.87 17.24 -9.95
C GLN A 48 6.29 15.90 -9.47
N ARG A 49 5.39 15.36 -10.28
CA ARG A 49 4.67 14.12 -10.02
C ARG A 49 5.69 12.98 -9.84
N LEU A 50 5.54 12.22 -8.77
CA LEU A 50 6.39 11.06 -8.49
C LEU A 50 5.98 9.91 -9.43
N HIS A 51 6.45 9.94 -10.68
CA HIS A 51 6.06 9.00 -11.73
C HIS A 51 6.34 7.54 -11.36
N TYR A 52 7.41 7.31 -10.60
CA TYR A 52 7.75 5.97 -10.13
C TYR A 52 6.67 5.36 -9.21
N ILE A 53 5.87 6.17 -8.51
CA ILE A 53 4.79 5.66 -7.64
C ILE A 53 3.68 5.05 -8.48
N ASP A 54 3.36 5.65 -9.62
CA ASP A 54 2.34 5.14 -10.54
C ASP A 54 2.80 3.79 -11.14
N TRP A 55 4.09 3.65 -11.45
CA TRP A 55 4.70 2.38 -11.85
C TRP A 55 4.75 1.34 -10.73
N LEU A 56 5.12 1.75 -9.51
CA LEU A 56 5.18 0.88 -8.34
C LEU A 56 3.80 0.29 -8.01
N ARG A 57 2.74 1.10 -8.12
CA ARG A 57 1.36 0.61 -7.98
C ARG A 57 0.99 -0.41 -9.04
N ALA A 58 1.30 -0.13 -10.31
CA ALA A 58 1.05 -1.07 -11.39
C ALA A 58 1.80 -2.39 -11.20
N PHE A 59 3.05 -2.32 -10.74
CA PHE A 59 3.85 -3.49 -10.38
C PHE A 59 3.22 -4.30 -9.24
N ILE A 60 2.80 -3.63 -8.15
CA ILE A 60 2.12 -4.29 -7.04
C ILE A 60 0.83 -4.97 -7.51
N ILE A 61 0.06 -4.32 -8.37
CA ILE A 61 -1.17 -4.92 -8.92
C ILE A 61 -0.86 -6.15 -9.79
N ALA A 62 0.26 -6.16 -10.52
CA ALA A 62 0.71 -7.37 -11.22
C ALA A 62 1.08 -8.49 -10.23
N LEU A 63 1.71 -8.15 -9.11
CA LEU A 63 2.01 -9.11 -8.04
C LEU A 63 0.74 -9.64 -7.35
N VAL A 64 -0.31 -8.82 -7.21
CA VAL A 64 -1.62 -9.27 -6.70
C VAL A 64 -2.21 -10.35 -7.61
N ILE A 65 -2.10 -10.18 -8.93
CA ILE A 65 -2.55 -11.19 -9.90
C ILE A 65 -1.75 -12.48 -9.74
N LEU A 66 -0.42 -12.38 -9.66
CA LEU A 66 0.45 -13.54 -9.43
C LEU A 66 0.09 -14.26 -8.12
N PHE A 67 -0.14 -13.51 -7.04
CA PHE A 67 -0.52 -14.06 -5.75
C PHE A 67 -1.87 -14.81 -5.83
N HIS A 68 -2.88 -14.25 -6.46
CA HIS A 68 -4.17 -14.94 -6.63
C HIS A 68 -4.12 -16.13 -7.60
N CYS A 69 -3.20 -16.12 -8.58
CA CYS A 69 -2.92 -17.31 -9.38
C CYS A 69 -2.26 -18.39 -8.52
N TYR A 70 -1.33 -18.02 -7.64
CA TYR A 70 -0.78 -18.95 -6.67
C TYR A 70 -1.87 -19.55 -5.78
N ASP A 71 -2.76 -18.73 -5.19
CA ASP A 71 -3.86 -19.19 -4.35
C ASP A 71 -4.71 -20.23 -5.10
N LEU A 72 -5.05 -19.92 -6.35
CA LEU A 72 -5.83 -20.78 -7.22
C LEU A 72 -5.19 -22.16 -7.42
N PHE A 73 -3.87 -22.23 -7.60
CA PHE A 73 -3.16 -23.45 -8.02
C PHE A 73 -2.45 -24.22 -6.91
N PHE A 74 -2.18 -23.64 -5.73
CA PHE A 74 -1.24 -24.23 -4.76
C PHE A 74 -1.67 -24.24 -3.29
N ASP A 75 -2.48 -23.28 -2.83
CA ASP A 75 -2.80 -23.21 -1.40
C ASP A 75 -4.02 -24.10 -1.08
N TYR A 76 -5.21 -23.58 -1.31
CA TYR A 76 -6.51 -24.25 -1.31
C TYR A 76 -7.33 -23.50 -2.36
N THR A 77 -8.32 -24.08 -3.03
CA THR A 77 -9.05 -23.43 -4.14
C THR A 77 -9.88 -22.18 -3.73
N TYR A 78 -9.54 -21.52 -2.60
CA TYR A 78 -9.83 -20.15 -2.21
C TYR A 78 -9.14 -19.16 -3.17
N CYS A 79 -9.89 -18.57 -4.09
CA CYS A 79 -9.42 -17.44 -4.87
C CYS A 79 -10.32 -16.26 -4.53
N ALA A 80 -9.76 -15.19 -3.97
CA ALA A 80 -10.50 -13.96 -3.70
C ALA A 80 -11.85 -14.23 -2.97
N GLY A 81 -11.79 -14.84 -1.78
CA GLY A 81 -12.89 -14.82 -0.80
C GLY A 81 -13.70 -16.10 -0.63
N VAL A 82 -13.67 -17.06 -1.56
CA VAL A 82 -14.33 -18.40 -1.44
C VAL A 82 -13.61 -19.47 -2.28
N TYR A 83 -13.78 -20.73 -1.87
CA TYR A 83 -13.42 -21.91 -2.66
C TYR A 83 -14.23 -21.98 -3.97
N LEU A 84 -13.62 -21.66 -5.12
CA LEU A 84 -14.30 -21.67 -6.42
C LEU A 84 -14.23 -23.03 -7.13
N GLY A 85 -13.47 -24.00 -6.61
CA GLY A 85 -13.38 -25.34 -7.19
C GLY A 85 -12.97 -25.35 -8.66
N ILE A 86 -12.08 -24.44 -9.08
CA ILE A 86 -11.68 -24.31 -10.49
C ILE A 86 -10.63 -25.36 -10.86
N VAL A 87 -9.67 -25.62 -9.96
CA VAL A 87 -8.58 -26.57 -10.19
C VAL A 87 -8.31 -27.43 -8.95
N ASN A 88 -7.77 -28.63 -9.18
CA ASN A 88 -7.37 -29.53 -8.10
C ASN A 88 -6.10 -29.02 -7.42
N VAL A 89 -6.09 -29.10 -6.08
CA VAL A 89 -4.90 -28.79 -5.28
C VAL A 89 -3.84 -29.86 -5.55
N PRO A 90 -2.60 -29.49 -5.91
CA PRO A 90 -1.50 -30.45 -6.11
C PRO A 90 -1.21 -31.26 -4.85
N PRO A 91 -0.60 -32.45 -5.00
CA PRO A 91 0.01 -33.17 -3.88
C PRO A 91 0.97 -32.27 -3.09
N ALA A 92 1.10 -32.54 -1.78
CA ALA A 92 2.07 -31.86 -0.93
C ALA A 92 3.51 -32.28 -1.31
N ASP A 93 4.08 -31.60 -2.30
CA ASP A 93 5.44 -31.82 -2.79
C ASP A 93 6.32 -30.57 -2.59
N GLY A 94 7.61 -30.68 -2.95
CA GLY A 94 8.55 -29.56 -2.85
C GLY A 94 8.16 -28.34 -3.69
N THR A 95 7.41 -28.54 -4.78
CA THR A 95 6.93 -27.44 -5.63
C THR A 95 5.86 -26.64 -4.93
N ARG A 96 4.90 -27.31 -4.26
CA ARG A 96 3.88 -26.65 -3.45
C ARG A 96 4.53 -25.87 -2.31
N THR A 97 5.50 -26.44 -1.61
CA THR A 97 6.26 -25.75 -0.55
C THR A 97 6.98 -24.51 -1.07
N ALA A 98 7.69 -24.61 -2.20
CA ALA A 98 8.37 -23.46 -2.79
C ALA A 98 7.40 -22.35 -3.23
N ALA A 99 6.24 -22.75 -3.76
CA ALA A 99 5.19 -21.82 -4.16
C ALA A 99 4.61 -21.08 -2.94
N ILE A 100 4.34 -21.78 -1.83
CA ILE A 100 3.86 -21.15 -0.58
C ILE A 100 4.89 -20.15 -0.04
N VAL A 101 6.17 -20.53 0.01
CA VAL A 101 7.23 -19.62 0.46
C VAL A 101 7.25 -18.37 -0.41
N LEU A 102 7.19 -18.52 -1.74
CA LEU A 102 7.14 -17.39 -2.66
C LEU A 102 5.91 -16.51 -2.42
N ALA A 103 4.74 -17.11 -2.22
CA ALA A 103 3.51 -16.39 -1.94
C ALA A 103 3.60 -15.58 -0.64
N GLN A 104 4.16 -16.15 0.43
CA GLN A 104 4.33 -15.42 1.69
C GLN A 104 5.36 -14.30 1.58
N LEU A 105 6.44 -14.51 0.83
CA LEU A 105 7.39 -13.45 0.52
C LEU A 105 6.75 -12.30 -0.26
N ILE A 106 5.72 -12.56 -1.05
CA ILE A 106 4.96 -11.51 -1.73
C ILE A 106 3.99 -10.88 -0.71
N GLN A 107 3.08 -11.67 -0.12
CA GLN A 107 2.02 -11.23 0.81
C GLN A 107 2.49 -10.36 1.96
N SER A 108 3.67 -10.66 2.53
CA SER A 108 4.18 -9.99 3.72
C SER A 108 4.28 -8.47 3.61
N TRP A 109 4.37 -7.90 2.39
CA TRP A 109 4.70 -6.48 2.24
C TRP A 109 3.83 -5.69 1.26
N PHE A 110 3.32 -6.28 0.16
CA PHE A 110 2.76 -5.46 -0.92
C PHE A 110 1.49 -4.71 -0.51
N MET A 111 0.64 -5.31 0.33
CA MET A 111 -0.57 -4.64 0.83
C MET A 111 -0.24 -3.52 1.80
N GLY A 112 0.69 -3.76 2.74
CA GLY A 112 1.19 -2.72 3.62
C GLY A 112 1.77 -1.52 2.85
N LEU A 113 2.53 -1.78 1.78
CA LEU A 113 3.06 -0.71 0.93
C LEU A 113 1.94 0.08 0.22
N MET A 114 0.88 -0.60 -0.24
CA MET A 114 -0.28 0.07 -0.83
C MET A 114 -1.03 0.96 0.19
N PHE A 115 -1.16 0.52 1.44
CA PHE A 115 -1.70 1.35 2.52
C PHE A 115 -0.80 2.56 2.83
N LEU A 116 0.52 2.38 2.85
CA LEU A 116 1.49 3.46 3.00
C LEU A 116 1.35 4.51 1.90
N LEU A 117 1.34 4.06 0.63
CA LEU A 117 1.16 4.94 -0.50
C LEU A 117 -0.21 5.65 -0.44
N SER A 118 -1.25 4.99 0.06
CA SER A 118 -2.58 5.61 0.18
C SER A 118 -2.57 6.73 1.23
N GLY A 119 -2.02 6.47 2.42
CA GLY A 119 -1.88 7.47 3.48
C GLY A 119 -1.02 8.67 3.07
N TYR A 120 0.01 8.46 2.25
CA TYR A 120 0.85 9.53 1.68
C TYR A 120 0.07 10.56 0.87
N PHE A 121 -1.00 10.16 0.16
CA PHE A 121 -1.81 11.07 -0.65
C PHE A 121 -3.12 11.53 0.03
N SER A 122 -3.55 10.89 1.12
CA SER A 122 -4.80 11.24 1.81
C SER A 122 -4.77 12.64 2.42
N GLY A 123 -3.68 13.02 3.11
CA GLY A 123 -3.56 14.34 3.75
C GLY A 123 -3.67 15.52 2.78
N PRO A 124 -2.80 15.63 1.75
CA PRO A 124 -2.89 16.71 0.76
C PRO A 124 -4.20 16.74 -0.02
N SER A 125 -4.86 15.59 -0.20
CA SER A 125 -6.19 15.53 -0.83
C SER A 125 -7.25 16.15 0.08
N TYR A 126 -7.19 15.88 1.38
CA TYR A 126 -8.09 16.48 2.38
C TYR A 126 -7.86 18.00 2.48
N ASP A 127 -6.62 18.43 2.69
CA ASP A 127 -6.29 19.85 2.89
C ASP A 127 -6.67 20.71 1.67
N ARG A 128 -6.54 20.17 0.45
CA ARG A 128 -6.90 20.88 -0.78
C ARG A 128 -8.42 20.96 -1.03
N LYS A 129 -9.19 19.95 -0.61
CA LYS A 129 -10.61 19.79 -1.00
C LYS A 129 -11.59 20.09 0.13
N GLY A 130 -11.13 20.05 1.38
CA GLY A 130 -11.99 20.07 2.56
C GLY A 130 -12.71 18.73 2.78
N PRO A 131 -13.38 18.56 3.94
CA PRO A 131 -13.91 17.27 4.39
C PRO A 131 -15.01 16.70 3.48
N GLY A 132 -16.01 17.50 3.11
CA GLY A 132 -17.16 17.00 2.33
C GLY A 132 -16.76 16.52 0.93
N ARG A 133 -15.98 17.33 0.20
CA ARG A 133 -15.51 16.95 -1.15
C ARG A 133 -14.46 15.85 -1.10
N PHE A 134 -13.64 15.78 -0.05
CA PHE A 134 -12.74 14.64 0.17
C PHE A 134 -13.53 13.34 0.30
N LEU A 135 -14.52 13.29 1.20
CA LEU A 135 -15.34 12.09 1.41
C LEU A 135 -16.13 11.71 0.15
N MET A 136 -16.73 12.67 -0.56
CA MET A 136 -17.42 12.41 -1.82
C MET A 136 -16.49 11.77 -2.86
N ASP A 137 -15.28 12.31 -3.02
CA ASP A 137 -14.30 11.75 -3.95
C ASP A 137 -13.88 10.32 -3.55
N ARG A 138 -13.77 10.02 -2.25
CA ARG A 138 -13.48 8.66 -1.76
C ARG A 138 -14.65 7.72 -1.98
N THR A 139 -15.88 8.15 -1.73
CA THR A 139 -17.09 7.38 -2.02
C THR A 139 -17.17 7.01 -3.51
N LEU A 140 -16.94 7.97 -4.40
CA LEU A 140 -17.00 7.73 -5.85
C LEU A 140 -15.85 6.84 -6.38
N ARG A 141 -14.67 6.89 -5.74
CA ARG A 141 -13.48 6.18 -6.22
C ARG A 141 -13.18 4.88 -5.50
N LEU A 142 -13.81 4.62 -4.35
CA LEU A 142 -13.60 3.41 -3.57
C LEU A 142 -14.91 2.67 -3.35
N LEU A 143 -15.91 3.32 -2.73
CA LEU A 143 -17.17 2.66 -2.38
C LEU A 143 -18.01 2.30 -3.61
N LEU A 144 -18.12 3.17 -4.62
CA LEU A 144 -18.86 2.85 -5.84
C LEU A 144 -18.22 1.67 -6.60
N PRO A 145 -16.90 1.67 -6.90
CA PRO A 145 -16.21 0.51 -7.45
C PRO A 145 -16.36 -0.77 -6.62
N LEU A 146 -16.30 -0.65 -5.29
CA LEU A 146 -16.52 -1.76 -4.36
C LEU A 146 -17.91 -2.38 -4.54
N LEU A 147 -18.96 -1.55 -4.57
CA LEU A 147 -20.32 -2.02 -4.76
C LEU A 147 -20.51 -2.65 -6.15
N VAL A 148 -19.92 -2.06 -7.20
CA VAL A 148 -19.94 -2.65 -8.55
C VAL A 148 -19.24 -4.00 -8.56
N TYR A 149 -18.11 -4.11 -7.86
CA TYR A 149 -17.38 -5.36 -7.73
C TYR A 149 -18.22 -6.43 -7.02
N ASP A 150 -18.75 -6.13 -5.84
CA ASP A 150 -19.51 -7.09 -5.04
C ASP A 150 -20.85 -7.48 -5.69
N CYS A 151 -21.50 -6.56 -6.41
CA CYS A 151 -22.80 -6.82 -7.04
C CYS A 151 -22.70 -7.45 -8.44
N LEU A 152 -21.58 -7.30 -9.15
CA LEU A 152 -21.46 -7.75 -10.54
C LEU A 152 -20.22 -8.60 -10.80
N LEU A 153 -19.02 -8.11 -10.47
CA LEU A 153 -17.78 -8.79 -10.83
C LEU A 153 -17.56 -10.07 -10.02
N GLN A 154 -17.77 -10.03 -8.70
CA GLN A 154 -17.63 -11.21 -7.87
C GLN A 154 -18.68 -12.30 -8.22
N PRO A 155 -19.99 -12.00 -8.34
CA PRO A 155 -20.98 -12.97 -8.82
C PRO A 155 -20.65 -13.56 -10.21
N LEU A 156 -20.10 -12.74 -11.12
CA LEU A 156 -19.66 -13.21 -12.43
C LEU A 156 -18.52 -14.23 -12.31
N ALA A 157 -17.58 -14.03 -11.41
CA ALA A 157 -16.53 -15.02 -11.12
C ALA A 157 -17.13 -16.36 -10.62
N PHE A 158 -18.17 -16.31 -9.79
CA PHE A 158 -18.92 -17.50 -9.36
C PHE A 158 -19.65 -18.20 -10.52
N GLU A 159 -20.27 -17.44 -11.42
CA GLU A 159 -20.93 -18.01 -12.60
C GLU A 159 -19.92 -18.70 -13.54
N ILE A 160 -18.74 -18.12 -13.72
CA ILE A 160 -17.66 -18.76 -14.47
C ILE A 160 -17.21 -20.04 -13.76
N ALA A 161 -16.93 -19.96 -12.46
CA ALA A 161 -16.47 -21.08 -11.66
C ALA A 161 -17.48 -22.24 -11.61
N ARG A 162 -18.79 -21.96 -11.67
CA ARG A 162 -19.87 -22.97 -11.70
C ARG A 162 -19.70 -24.01 -12.80
N HIS A 163 -19.07 -23.64 -13.92
CA HIS A 163 -18.84 -24.54 -15.05
C HIS A 163 -17.59 -25.43 -14.88
N SER A 164 -16.84 -25.27 -13.80
CA SER A 164 -15.73 -26.17 -13.48
C SER A 164 -16.24 -27.53 -13.02
N SER A 165 -15.59 -28.61 -13.47
CA SER A 165 -15.85 -29.97 -13.00
C SER A 165 -15.62 -30.13 -11.50
N ASN A 166 -14.75 -29.32 -10.90
CA ASN A 166 -14.42 -29.38 -9.47
C ASN A 166 -15.22 -28.36 -8.62
N ALA A 167 -16.17 -27.63 -9.23
CA ALA A 167 -17.00 -26.68 -8.51
C ALA A 167 -17.87 -27.39 -7.44
N PRO A 168 -18.14 -26.76 -6.28
CA PRO A 168 -19.00 -27.35 -5.27
C PRO A 168 -20.36 -27.73 -5.84
N ALA A 169 -20.91 -28.89 -5.44
CA ALA A 169 -22.19 -29.38 -5.95
C ALA A 169 -23.34 -28.37 -5.79
N GLY A 170 -23.36 -27.62 -4.68
CA GLY A 170 -24.34 -26.55 -4.45
C GLY A 170 -24.22 -25.38 -5.42
N LEU A 171 -23.01 -25.06 -5.89
CA LEU A 171 -22.80 -24.04 -6.93
C LEU A 171 -23.20 -24.58 -8.30
N GLN A 172 -22.77 -25.80 -8.66
CA GLN A 172 -23.12 -26.44 -9.94
C GLN A 172 -24.63 -26.61 -10.12
N GLY A 173 -25.34 -26.99 -9.05
CA GLY A 173 -26.78 -27.20 -9.04
C GLY A 173 -27.62 -25.92 -8.89
N ALA A 174 -27.01 -24.76 -8.66
CA ALA A 174 -27.73 -23.49 -8.59
C ALA A 174 -28.21 -23.06 -9.99
N ALA A 175 -29.31 -22.30 -10.05
CA ALA A 175 -29.84 -21.76 -11.31
C ALA A 175 -28.82 -20.91 -12.07
N ASN A 176 -28.02 -20.13 -11.34
CA ASN A 176 -26.80 -19.47 -11.80
C ASN A 176 -25.95 -19.07 -10.57
N GLY A 177 -24.69 -18.72 -10.83
CA GLY A 177 -23.70 -18.30 -9.83
C GLY A 177 -24.05 -16.97 -9.17
N PHE A 178 -24.84 -16.10 -9.81
CA PHE A 178 -25.35 -14.88 -9.17
C PHE A 178 -26.29 -15.23 -8.02
N VAL A 179 -27.30 -16.04 -8.29
CA VAL A 179 -28.26 -16.49 -7.25
C VAL A 179 -27.54 -17.19 -6.12
N TYR A 180 -26.59 -18.09 -6.43
CA TYR A 180 -25.78 -18.76 -5.42
C TYR A 180 -25.00 -17.76 -4.55
N TYR A 181 -24.34 -16.79 -5.19
CA TYR A 181 -23.57 -15.76 -4.49
C TYR A 181 -24.46 -14.90 -3.58
N TYR A 182 -25.61 -14.43 -4.09
CA TYR A 182 -26.53 -13.61 -3.31
C TYR A 182 -27.17 -14.38 -2.15
N ALA A 183 -27.45 -15.67 -2.33
CA ALA A 183 -28.03 -16.50 -1.28
C ALA A 183 -27.03 -16.89 -0.19
N THR A 184 -25.74 -17.03 -0.52
CA THR A 184 -24.74 -17.64 0.39
C THR A 184 -23.62 -16.70 0.82
N GLN A 185 -23.30 -15.66 0.05
CA GLN A 185 -22.09 -14.84 0.23
C GLN A 185 -22.34 -13.33 0.35
N PHE A 186 -23.49 -12.79 -0.06
CA PHE A 186 -23.71 -11.34 -0.23
C PHE A 186 -23.78 -10.50 1.07
N THR A 187 -23.81 -11.12 2.25
CA THR A 187 -23.75 -10.39 3.53
C THR A 187 -22.38 -9.76 3.84
N ARG A 188 -21.47 -9.70 2.86
CA ARG A 188 -20.05 -9.42 3.00
C ARG A 188 -19.64 -8.31 1.99
N LEU A 189 -19.47 -7.06 2.42
CA LEU A 189 -18.88 -6.00 1.58
C LEU A 189 -17.36 -6.16 1.51
N GLY A 190 -16.80 -5.89 0.34
CA GLY A 190 -15.40 -6.14 0.03
C GLY A 190 -15.08 -7.61 -0.05
N HIS A 191 -15.97 -8.39 -0.66
CA HIS A 191 -15.75 -9.80 -0.82
C HIS A 191 -14.52 -10.04 -1.69
N GLY A 192 -13.63 -10.92 -1.24
CA GLY A 192 -12.51 -11.35 -2.05
C GLY A 192 -11.45 -10.29 -2.25
N ALA A 193 -10.96 -10.11 -3.49
CA ALA A 193 -9.84 -9.22 -3.77
C ALA A 193 -10.14 -7.74 -3.46
N ALA A 194 -11.42 -7.37 -3.36
CA ALA A 194 -11.91 -6.02 -3.10
C ALA A 194 -11.77 -5.57 -1.63
N TRP A 195 -11.37 -6.45 -0.70
CA TRP A 195 -11.23 -6.12 0.73
C TRP A 195 -10.36 -4.87 0.97
N PHE A 196 -9.30 -4.69 0.18
CA PHE A 196 -8.36 -3.57 0.32
C PHE A 196 -9.04 -2.21 0.19
N ILE A 197 -9.86 -2.03 -0.85
CA ILE A 197 -10.54 -0.74 -1.07
C ILE A 197 -11.64 -0.49 -0.01
N ALA A 198 -12.22 -1.54 0.56
CA ALA A 198 -13.17 -1.43 1.67
C ALA A 198 -12.47 -0.95 2.95
N VAL A 199 -11.37 -1.59 3.35
CA VAL A 199 -10.57 -1.17 4.51
C VAL A 199 -9.98 0.23 4.30
N LEU A 200 -9.50 0.53 3.10
CA LEU A 200 -8.97 1.85 2.77
C LEU A 200 -10.04 2.94 2.89
N PHE A 201 -11.27 2.66 2.46
CA PHE A 201 -12.39 3.60 2.64
C PHE A 201 -12.64 3.89 4.13
N VAL A 202 -12.61 2.86 4.98
CA VAL A 202 -12.72 3.05 6.44
C VAL A 202 -11.58 3.92 6.97
N PHE A 203 -10.34 3.67 6.57
CA PHE A 203 -9.19 4.48 6.99
C PHE A 203 -9.33 5.94 6.57
N ASP A 204 -9.78 6.20 5.34
CA ASP A 204 -10.01 7.56 4.85
C ASP A 204 -11.17 8.26 5.61
N VAL A 205 -12.24 7.54 5.97
CA VAL A 205 -13.34 8.08 6.80
C VAL A 205 -12.86 8.40 8.20
N VAL A 206 -12.17 7.47 8.87
CA VAL A 206 -11.59 7.67 10.20
C VAL A 206 -10.63 8.87 10.18
N TYR A 207 -9.76 8.96 9.16
CA TYR A 207 -8.85 10.09 8.98
C TYR A 207 -9.60 11.42 8.88
N ALA A 208 -10.66 11.49 8.07
CA ALA A 208 -11.47 12.69 7.92
C ALA A 208 -12.16 13.09 9.24
N VAL A 209 -12.74 12.13 9.96
CA VAL A 209 -13.39 12.36 11.26
C VAL A 209 -12.40 12.90 12.29
N VAL A 210 -11.21 12.28 12.39
CA VAL A 210 -10.15 12.73 13.31
C VAL A 210 -9.70 14.16 12.99
N ARG A 211 -9.52 14.50 11.70
CA ARG A 211 -9.17 15.87 11.28
C ARG A 211 -10.26 16.87 11.59
N MET A 212 -11.52 16.53 11.31
CA MET A 212 -12.67 17.38 11.64
C MET A 212 -12.80 17.63 13.15
N ALA A 213 -12.61 16.59 13.97
CA ALA A 213 -12.62 16.72 15.42
C ALA A 213 -11.47 17.62 15.92
N GLY A 214 -10.25 17.45 15.37
CA GLY A 214 -9.10 18.31 15.70
C GLY A 214 -9.31 19.77 15.32
N ASP A 215 -9.87 20.04 14.13
CA ASP A 215 -10.18 21.38 13.68
C ASP A 215 -11.28 22.04 14.54
N ALA A 216 -12.28 21.27 14.98
CA ALA A 216 -13.32 21.74 15.89
C ALA A 216 -12.76 22.07 17.29
N ALA A 217 -11.90 21.21 17.84
CA ALA A 217 -11.23 21.45 19.11
C ALA A 217 -10.31 22.69 19.07
N ALA A 218 -9.60 22.90 17.95
CA ALA A 218 -8.77 24.09 17.74
C ALA A 218 -9.62 25.37 17.69
N LYS A 219 -10.79 25.34 17.02
CA LYS A 219 -11.72 26.47 17.00
C LYS A 219 -12.29 26.77 18.39
N LEU A 220 -12.68 25.74 19.13
CA LEU A 220 -13.19 25.87 20.50
C LEU A 220 -12.14 26.46 21.43
N SER A 221 -10.92 25.93 21.43
CA SER A 221 -9.83 26.47 22.25
C SER A 221 -9.49 27.93 21.91
N LYS A 222 -9.54 28.32 20.63
CA LYS A 222 -9.37 29.71 20.21
C LYS A 222 -10.50 30.62 20.72
N ALA A 223 -11.75 30.18 20.64
CA ALA A 223 -12.90 30.92 21.14
C ALA A 223 -12.91 31.07 22.68
N LEU A 224 -12.44 30.05 23.40
CA LEU A 224 -12.28 30.13 24.86
C LEU A 224 -11.17 31.12 25.24
N ARG A 225 -10.05 31.13 24.52
CA ARG A 225 -8.96 32.09 24.74
C ARG A 225 -9.38 33.53 24.45
N SER A 226 -10.17 33.78 23.41
CA SER A 226 -10.66 35.13 23.13
C SER A 226 -11.63 35.62 24.21
N ARG A 227 -12.51 34.74 24.72
CA ARG A 227 -13.40 35.08 25.85
C ARG A 227 -12.66 35.36 27.14
N GLN A 228 -11.62 34.58 27.45
CA GLN A 228 -10.77 34.82 28.62
C GLN A 228 -10.04 36.17 28.53
N ALA A 229 -9.55 36.54 27.35
CA ALA A 229 -8.91 37.83 27.12
C ALA A 229 -9.89 39.00 27.28
N GLU A 230 -11.13 38.87 26.78
CA GLU A 230 -12.19 39.88 26.97
C GLU A 230 -12.59 40.07 28.43
N THR A 231 -12.54 39.00 29.25
CA THR A 231 -12.80 39.09 30.70
C THR A 231 -11.61 39.57 31.53
N SER A 232 -10.39 39.59 30.98
CA SER A 232 -9.20 40.12 31.68
C SER A 232 -8.89 41.57 31.31
N ASP A 233 -9.32 42.05 30.13
CA ASP A 233 -9.18 43.45 29.69
C ASP A 233 -10.16 44.41 30.40
N SER A 234 -11.04 43.90 31.27
CA SER A 234 -11.83 44.76 32.18
C SER A 234 -11.05 45.27 33.39
N ASP A 235 -9.80 44.84 33.62
CA ASP A 235 -9.02 45.22 34.81
C ASP A 235 -7.58 45.72 34.58
N ASP A 236 -7.02 45.77 33.37
CA ASP A 236 -5.76 46.54 33.21
C ASP A 236 -5.50 47.01 31.77
N SER A 237 -5.15 48.29 31.67
CA SER A 237 -4.80 48.95 30.42
C SER A 237 -3.34 48.70 30.05
N GLY A 238 -3.13 47.98 28.95
CA GLY A 238 -2.01 48.23 28.03
C GLY A 238 -0.89 47.20 28.04
N SER A 239 -0.77 46.43 26.96
CA SER A 239 0.47 46.38 26.18
C SER A 239 0.21 45.77 24.80
N GLY A 240 0.70 46.44 23.76
CA GLY A 240 0.56 46.00 22.37
C GLY A 240 1.36 44.72 22.08
N ALA A 241 0.65 43.64 21.77
CA ALA A 241 1.26 42.40 21.34
C ALA A 241 1.64 42.45 19.85
N ALA A 242 2.91 42.73 19.57
CA ALA A 242 3.49 42.52 18.26
C ALA A 242 3.77 41.02 18.01
N LYS A 243 3.03 40.38 17.09
CA LYS A 243 3.59 39.42 16.11
C LYS A 243 2.56 38.98 15.07
N PRO A 244 2.98 38.94 13.79
CA PRO A 244 3.08 37.63 13.16
C PRO A 244 4.29 37.50 12.20
N ALA A 245 5.51 37.77 12.66
CA ALA A 245 6.72 37.44 11.88
C ALA A 245 7.19 35.98 12.10
N ALA A 246 6.86 35.36 13.25
CA ALA A 246 7.34 34.03 13.62
C ALA A 246 6.57 32.88 12.94
N CYS A 247 5.33 33.09 12.51
CA CYS A 247 4.51 32.06 11.88
C CYS A 247 4.93 31.80 10.42
N VAL A 248 5.43 32.83 9.72
CA VAL A 248 5.96 32.71 8.35
C VAL A 248 7.33 32.03 8.37
N ALA A 249 8.20 32.37 9.32
CA ALA A 249 9.51 31.73 9.47
C ALA A 249 9.43 30.21 9.77
N ALA A 250 8.45 29.77 10.55
CA ALA A 250 8.24 28.34 10.86
C ALA A 250 7.78 27.52 9.63
N ALA A 251 7.07 28.14 8.68
CA ALA A 251 6.66 27.51 7.43
C ALA A 251 7.84 27.39 6.44
N ASP A 252 8.71 28.41 6.38
CA ASP A 252 9.95 28.38 5.59
C ASP A 252 10.97 27.36 6.13
N SER A 253 10.98 27.13 7.46
CA SER A 253 11.91 26.21 8.13
C SER A 253 11.71 24.74 7.78
N LEU A 254 10.49 24.31 7.44
CA LEU A 254 10.19 22.93 7.06
C LEU A 254 10.71 22.56 5.65
N GLN A 255 11.17 23.55 4.87
CA GLN A 255 11.58 23.38 3.48
C GLN A 255 13.10 23.21 3.29
N GLN A 256 13.90 23.41 4.36
CA GLN A 256 15.36 23.19 4.37
C GLN A 256 15.78 21.98 5.22
N LEU A 257 14.93 20.94 5.31
CA LEU A 257 15.30 19.76 6.07
C LEU A 257 16.34 18.91 5.31
N PRO A 258 17.52 18.63 5.89
CA PRO A 258 18.57 17.85 5.21
C PRO A 258 18.09 16.44 4.86
N GLY A 259 18.72 15.80 3.87
CA GLY A 259 18.48 14.39 3.57
C GLY A 259 18.69 13.52 4.80
N PHE A 260 17.95 12.41 4.92
CA PHE A 260 18.18 11.49 6.04
C PHE A 260 19.53 10.78 5.86
N SER A 261 20.24 10.55 6.97
CA SER A 261 21.40 9.66 6.93
C SER A 261 20.93 8.20 6.81
N TRP A 262 21.80 7.35 6.26
CA TRP A 262 21.49 5.92 6.13
C TRP A 262 21.23 5.28 7.50
N ALA A 263 22.02 5.65 8.52
CA ALA A 263 21.92 5.11 9.87
C ALA A 263 20.60 5.50 10.54
N VAL A 264 20.19 6.77 10.45
CA VAL A 264 18.90 7.22 10.99
C VAL A 264 17.74 6.53 10.26
N THR A 265 17.84 6.37 8.95
CA THR A 265 16.83 5.66 8.15
C THR A 265 16.71 4.20 8.57
N ALA A 266 17.84 3.50 8.74
CA ALA A 266 17.86 2.10 9.16
C ALA A 266 17.32 1.91 10.59
N CYS A 267 17.73 2.75 11.54
CA CYS A 267 17.20 2.72 12.91
C CYS A 267 15.69 3.01 12.95
N GLY A 268 15.24 4.00 12.18
CA GLY A 268 13.81 4.31 12.05
C GLY A 268 13.02 3.15 11.44
N ALA A 269 13.56 2.50 10.41
CA ALA A 269 12.97 1.32 9.79
C ALA A 269 12.84 0.15 10.78
N ALA A 270 13.91 -0.14 11.53
CA ALA A 270 13.91 -1.18 12.55
C ALA A 270 12.92 -0.87 13.68
N ALA A 271 12.83 0.40 14.13
CA ALA A 271 11.88 0.82 15.14
C ALA A 271 10.42 0.65 14.66
N ILE A 272 10.13 1.05 13.41
CA ILE A 272 8.81 0.86 12.80
C ILE A 272 8.48 -0.64 12.72
N ALA A 273 9.41 -1.47 12.23
CA ALA A 273 9.23 -2.91 12.14
C ALA A 273 8.96 -3.53 13.52
N ALA A 274 9.70 -3.11 14.56
CA ALA A 274 9.51 -3.58 15.93
C ALA A 274 8.15 -3.18 16.50
N VAL A 275 7.67 -1.95 16.24
CA VAL A 275 6.33 -1.51 16.65
C VAL A 275 5.25 -2.36 15.98
N ILE A 276 5.36 -2.56 14.66
CA ILE A 276 4.38 -3.38 13.94
C ILE A 276 4.43 -4.83 14.44
N ALA A 277 5.62 -5.39 14.67
CA ALA A 277 5.80 -6.73 15.21
C ALA A 277 5.15 -6.85 16.59
N GLY A 278 5.40 -5.91 17.51
CA GLY A 278 4.80 -5.90 18.85
C GLY A 278 3.27 -5.84 18.82
N LEU A 279 2.69 -4.97 17.99
CA LEU A 279 1.24 -4.88 17.81
C LEU A 279 0.66 -6.15 17.17
N THR A 280 1.37 -6.73 16.20
CA THR A 280 0.97 -7.98 15.53
C THR A 280 1.00 -9.16 16.51
N LEU A 281 2.01 -9.24 17.37
CA LEU A 281 2.09 -10.22 18.45
C LEU A 281 0.95 -10.05 19.45
N LEU A 282 0.63 -8.80 19.83
CA LEU A 282 -0.50 -8.51 20.71
C LEU A 282 -1.82 -9.01 20.12
N VAL A 283 -2.05 -8.81 18.81
CA VAL A 283 -3.25 -9.34 18.16
C VAL A 283 -3.22 -10.87 18.07
N ARG A 284 -2.13 -11.47 17.55
CA ARG A 284 -2.06 -12.91 17.31
C ARG A 284 -2.02 -13.72 18.60
N VAL A 285 -1.09 -13.40 19.49
CA VAL A 285 -0.83 -14.14 20.74
C VAL A 285 -1.67 -13.61 21.89
N GLY A 286 -1.95 -12.31 21.95
CA GLY A 286 -2.71 -11.70 23.05
C GLY A 286 -4.22 -11.70 22.87
N VAL A 287 -4.73 -11.80 21.63
CA VAL A 287 -6.18 -11.74 21.35
C VAL A 287 -6.69 -13.00 20.64
N LEU A 288 -6.13 -13.37 19.49
CA LEU A 288 -6.68 -14.45 18.66
C LEU A 288 -6.52 -15.82 19.34
N ILE A 289 -5.29 -16.20 19.71
CA ILE A 289 -5.02 -17.50 20.33
C ILE A 289 -5.81 -17.70 21.64
N PRO A 290 -5.85 -16.73 22.60
CA PRO A 290 -6.62 -16.89 23.84
C PRO A 290 -8.13 -17.01 23.62
N LEU A 291 -8.66 -16.44 22.53
CA LEU A 291 -10.06 -16.57 22.15
C LEU A 291 -10.35 -17.85 21.34
N GLY A 292 -9.34 -18.71 21.11
CA GLY A 292 -9.47 -19.91 20.28
C GLY A 292 -9.71 -19.61 18.80
N LEU A 293 -9.36 -18.41 18.33
CA LEU A 293 -9.55 -17.97 16.96
C LEU A 293 -8.29 -18.26 16.12
N PRO A 294 -8.45 -18.75 14.87
CA PRO A 294 -7.31 -19.00 14.00
C PRO A 294 -6.63 -17.70 13.56
N ILE A 295 -5.31 -17.74 13.29
CA ILE A 295 -4.56 -16.57 12.79
C ILE A 295 -4.97 -16.21 11.36
N SER A 296 -5.39 -17.22 10.59
CA SER A 296 -6.03 -17.08 9.28
C SER A 296 -7.46 -16.56 9.34
N LEU A 297 -8.01 -16.23 10.53
CA LEU A 297 -9.38 -15.72 10.66
C LEU A 297 -9.58 -14.48 9.80
N TRP A 298 -10.57 -14.56 8.91
CA TRP A 298 -11.13 -13.40 8.24
C TRP A 298 -12.41 -12.99 8.95
N VAL A 299 -12.49 -11.71 9.33
CA VAL A 299 -13.78 -11.10 9.68
C VAL A 299 -14.51 -10.90 8.36
N VAL A 300 -15.56 -11.68 8.13
CA VAL A 300 -16.28 -11.67 6.84
C VAL A 300 -17.57 -10.87 6.88
N GLN A 301 -18.07 -10.51 8.06
CA GLN A 301 -19.29 -9.72 8.21
C GLN A 301 -19.01 -8.23 8.03
N PHE A 302 -19.90 -7.55 7.31
CA PHE A 302 -19.78 -6.14 6.92
C PHE A 302 -18.57 -5.89 6.02
N ILE A 303 -17.38 -5.67 6.55
CA ILE A 303 -16.17 -5.37 5.77
C ILE A 303 -15.18 -6.50 5.95
N GLN A 304 -14.75 -7.12 4.85
CA GLN A 304 -13.76 -8.18 4.93
C GLN A 304 -12.38 -7.62 5.33
N PHE A 305 -11.78 -8.19 6.38
CA PHE A 305 -10.38 -7.97 6.72
C PHE A 305 -9.84 -9.11 7.58
N GLN A 306 -8.52 -9.27 7.58
CA GLN A 306 -7.82 -10.21 8.44
C GLN A 306 -7.22 -9.46 9.65
N PRO A 307 -7.73 -9.68 10.88
CA PRO A 307 -7.25 -8.97 12.06
C PRO A 307 -5.73 -9.10 12.28
N ALA A 308 -5.16 -10.26 11.94
CA ALA A 308 -3.74 -10.57 12.08
C ALA A 308 -2.79 -9.67 11.27
N TYR A 309 -3.30 -8.94 10.26
CA TYR A 309 -2.53 -7.99 9.44
C TYR A 309 -2.92 -6.52 9.66
N LEU A 310 -4.01 -6.27 10.38
CA LEU A 310 -4.52 -4.93 10.61
C LEU A 310 -3.48 -3.97 11.23
N PRO A 311 -2.63 -4.39 12.20
CA PRO A 311 -1.58 -3.53 12.73
C PRO A 311 -0.61 -3.02 11.67
N GLN A 312 -0.18 -3.89 10.74
CA GLN A 312 0.71 -3.51 9.65
C GLN A 312 0.05 -2.46 8.75
N TYR A 313 -1.19 -2.69 8.37
CA TYR A 313 -1.93 -1.79 7.47
C TYR A 313 -2.15 -0.41 8.09
N LEU A 314 -2.55 -0.37 9.37
CA LEU A 314 -2.78 0.87 10.10
C LEU A 314 -1.48 1.68 10.25
N VAL A 315 -0.41 1.05 10.74
CA VAL A 315 0.88 1.73 10.92
C VAL A 315 1.44 2.18 9.58
N ALA A 316 1.33 1.37 8.53
CA ALA A 316 1.75 1.74 7.18
C ALA A 316 1.00 2.98 6.67
N PHE A 317 -0.33 3.01 6.80
CA PHE A 317 -1.16 4.15 6.40
C PHE A 317 -0.76 5.44 7.16
N VAL A 318 -0.60 5.36 8.48
CA VAL A 318 -0.17 6.48 9.32
C VAL A 318 1.26 6.93 8.96
N LEU A 319 2.17 5.98 8.73
CA LEU A 319 3.53 6.26 8.28
C LEU A 319 3.53 7.00 6.94
N GLY A 320 2.65 6.61 6.01
CA GLY A 320 2.45 7.31 4.74
C GLY A 320 2.12 8.79 4.92
N PHE A 321 1.20 9.10 5.83
CA PHE A 321 0.84 10.48 6.16
C PHE A 321 2.05 11.30 6.65
N PHE A 322 2.83 10.75 7.60
CA PHE A 322 4.04 11.43 8.10
C PHE A 322 5.12 11.52 7.02
N ALA A 323 5.27 10.49 6.19
CA ALA A 323 6.21 10.48 5.08
C ALA A 323 5.90 11.61 4.09
N ARG A 324 4.62 11.99 3.92
CA ARG A 324 4.26 13.16 3.12
C ARG A 324 4.60 14.47 3.83
N LYS A 325 4.25 14.59 5.11
CA LYS A 325 4.51 15.80 5.92
C LYS A 325 5.98 16.19 5.93
N PHE A 326 6.87 15.20 5.98
CA PHE A 326 8.32 15.41 6.01
C PHE A 326 8.99 15.26 4.63
N ASP A 327 8.22 15.16 3.55
CA ASP A 327 8.70 14.89 2.18
C ASP A 327 9.71 13.72 2.10
N ALA A 328 9.46 12.69 2.91
CA ALA A 328 10.43 11.65 3.20
C ALA A 328 10.81 10.85 1.95
N LEU A 329 9.85 10.55 1.08
CA LEU A 329 10.08 9.77 -0.13
C LEU A 329 11.12 10.39 -1.08
N ARG A 330 11.29 11.71 -1.06
CA ARG A 330 12.33 12.40 -1.85
C ARG A 330 13.67 12.46 -1.10
N ARG A 331 13.61 12.54 0.24
CA ARG A 331 14.77 12.67 1.13
C ARG A 331 15.41 11.35 1.56
N LEU A 332 14.79 10.20 1.27
CA LEU A 332 15.37 8.88 1.57
C LEU A 332 16.73 8.73 0.87
N PRO A 333 17.80 8.30 1.56
CA PRO A 333 19.10 8.09 0.94
C PRO A 333 19.12 6.81 0.10
N ASN A 334 19.84 6.84 -1.02
CA ASN A 334 19.96 5.70 -1.93
C ASN A 334 20.64 4.49 -1.27
N SER A 335 21.63 4.73 -0.41
CA SER A 335 22.33 3.70 0.36
C SER A 335 21.40 2.93 1.30
N ALA A 336 20.44 3.61 1.96
CA ALA A 336 19.48 2.93 2.82
C ALA A 336 18.57 1.96 2.04
N GLY A 337 18.19 2.31 0.81
CA GLY A 337 17.44 1.41 -0.05
C GLY A 337 18.24 0.17 -0.45
N ALA A 338 19.53 0.34 -0.78
CA ALA A 338 20.42 -0.77 -1.10
C ALA A 338 20.65 -1.69 0.11
N THR A 339 20.90 -1.13 1.30
CA THR A 339 21.04 -1.93 2.52
C THR A 339 19.75 -2.64 2.89
N ALA A 340 18.59 -1.98 2.71
CA ALA A 340 17.29 -2.61 2.94
C ALA A 340 17.01 -3.76 1.96
N ALA A 341 17.45 -3.64 0.70
CA ALA A 341 17.35 -4.72 -0.27
C ALA A 341 18.20 -5.94 0.12
N VAL A 342 19.44 -5.72 0.57
CA VAL A 342 20.31 -6.80 1.08
C VAL A 342 19.70 -7.45 2.32
N ALA A 343 19.21 -6.65 3.27
CA ALA A 343 18.52 -7.15 4.45
C ALA A 343 17.26 -7.95 4.09
N ALA A 344 16.47 -7.48 3.12
CA ALA A 344 15.29 -8.20 2.64
C ALA A 344 15.66 -9.54 2.00
N LEU A 345 16.75 -9.64 1.24
CA LEU A 345 17.23 -10.92 0.69
C LEU A 345 17.65 -11.90 1.79
N ALA A 346 18.38 -11.43 2.80
CA ALA A 346 18.76 -12.25 3.94
C ALA A 346 17.53 -12.73 4.73
N LEU A 347 16.58 -11.82 4.98
CA LEU A 347 15.31 -12.13 5.62
C LEU A 347 14.47 -13.09 4.77
N ALA A 348 14.46 -12.98 3.44
CA ALA A 348 13.75 -13.93 2.59
C ALA A 348 14.26 -15.37 2.78
N GLY A 349 15.59 -15.54 2.86
CA GLY A 349 16.21 -16.83 3.19
C GLY A 349 15.84 -17.32 4.59
N ALA A 350 15.90 -16.43 5.60
CA ALA A 350 15.49 -16.77 6.97
C ALA A 350 14.01 -17.18 7.06
N GLY A 351 13.13 -16.49 6.32
CA GLY A 351 11.71 -16.80 6.23
C GLY A 351 11.45 -18.17 5.63
N ALA A 352 12.13 -18.49 4.53
CA ALA A 352 12.06 -19.82 3.92
C ALA A 352 12.49 -20.91 4.91
N VAL A 353 13.54 -20.69 5.70
CA VAL A 353 13.96 -21.63 6.76
C VAL A 353 12.90 -21.74 7.86
N ILE A 354 12.37 -20.62 8.37
CA ILE A 354 11.30 -20.60 9.37
C ILE A 354 10.11 -21.44 8.91
N MET A 355 9.67 -21.23 7.67
CA MET A 355 8.50 -21.90 7.10
C MET A 355 8.76 -23.40 6.83
N THR A 356 9.97 -23.79 6.45
CA THR A 356 10.24 -25.20 6.06
C THR A 356 10.74 -26.08 7.20
N VAL A 357 11.39 -25.51 8.22
CA VAL A 357 12.12 -26.28 9.25
C VAL A 357 11.40 -26.27 10.60
N MET A 358 10.64 -25.22 10.94
CA MET A 358 10.05 -25.12 12.28
C MET A 358 8.76 -25.96 12.41
N PRO A 359 8.62 -26.78 13.47
CA PRO A 359 7.40 -27.53 13.76
C PRO A 359 6.19 -26.59 13.93
N GLY A 360 5.08 -26.89 13.25
CA GLY A 360 3.89 -26.04 13.21
C GLY A 360 3.70 -25.28 11.89
N SER A 361 4.62 -25.42 10.94
CA SER A 361 4.46 -24.91 9.59
C SER A 361 3.58 -25.77 8.68
N ASN A 362 2.82 -26.72 9.24
CA ASN A 362 2.01 -27.70 8.50
C ASN A 362 1.10 -26.97 7.52
N PHE A 363 1.60 -26.81 6.31
CA PHE A 363 1.03 -25.97 5.28
C PHE A 363 -0.33 -26.55 4.91
N GLY A 364 -1.38 -25.88 5.39
CA GLY A 364 -2.77 -26.29 5.19
C GLY A 364 -3.41 -27.17 6.27
N HIS A 365 -2.71 -27.46 7.38
CA HIS A 365 -3.29 -28.05 8.58
C HIS A 365 -3.01 -27.15 9.79
N GLU A 366 -3.44 -25.90 9.71
CA GLU A 366 -3.37 -24.94 10.84
C GLU A 366 -4.10 -25.45 12.10
N LEU A 367 -4.96 -26.47 11.96
CA LEU A 367 -5.88 -26.95 13.00
C LEU A 367 -5.40 -28.18 13.78
N GLU A 368 -4.46 -28.98 13.26
CA GLU A 368 -4.16 -30.30 13.90
C GLU A 368 -3.11 -30.24 15.00
N TRP A 369 -2.25 -29.21 15.01
CA TRP A 369 -1.17 -29.09 16.01
C TRP A 369 -1.07 -27.72 16.66
N GLY A 370 -1.73 -26.71 16.09
CA GLY A 370 -1.50 -25.29 16.43
C GLY A 370 -0.05 -24.89 16.13
N PRO A 371 0.21 -23.78 15.42
CA PRO A 371 1.58 -23.28 15.37
C PRO A 371 2.02 -23.01 16.82
N SER A 372 3.18 -23.55 17.22
CA SER A 372 3.72 -23.26 18.55
C SER A 372 3.73 -21.73 18.75
N THR A 373 3.38 -21.24 19.94
CA THR A 373 3.38 -19.79 20.21
C THR A 373 4.73 -19.15 19.83
N ALA A 374 5.81 -19.92 19.94
CA ALA A 374 7.15 -19.56 19.47
C ALA A 374 7.24 -19.39 17.94
N TYR A 375 6.68 -20.30 17.14
CA TYR A 375 6.59 -20.15 15.68
C TYR A 375 5.79 -18.91 15.30
N VAL A 376 4.60 -18.73 15.88
CA VAL A 376 3.75 -17.55 15.62
C VAL A 376 4.51 -16.27 15.91
N ALA A 377 5.25 -16.25 17.02
CA ALA A 377 6.01 -15.09 17.42
C ALA A 377 7.19 -14.82 16.48
N ALA A 378 7.98 -15.84 16.17
CA ALA A 378 9.11 -15.74 15.25
C ALA A 378 8.65 -15.31 13.85
N PHE A 379 7.57 -15.89 13.34
CA PHE A 379 6.99 -15.54 12.05
C PHE A 379 6.49 -14.09 12.04
N ALA A 380 5.78 -13.65 13.07
CA ALA A 380 5.33 -12.26 13.16
C ALA A 380 6.51 -11.28 13.18
N VAL A 381 7.56 -11.53 13.96
CA VAL A 381 8.75 -10.67 13.96
C VAL A 381 9.42 -10.66 12.58
N TRP A 382 9.68 -11.83 12.01
CA TRP A 382 10.28 -11.95 10.70
C TRP A 382 9.49 -11.20 9.62
N GLU A 383 8.18 -11.44 9.55
CA GLU A 383 7.26 -10.89 8.55
C GLU A 383 7.29 -9.36 8.57
N GLN A 384 7.24 -8.74 9.76
CA GLN A 384 7.20 -7.28 9.86
C GLN A 384 8.56 -6.63 9.54
N PHE A 385 9.67 -7.25 9.92
CA PHE A 385 11.01 -6.77 9.53
C PHE A 385 11.25 -6.90 8.03
N TYR A 386 10.86 -8.04 7.45
CA TYR A 386 10.94 -8.28 6.02
C TYR A 386 10.07 -7.27 5.26
N ALA A 387 8.86 -6.99 5.74
CA ALA A 387 7.95 -6.04 5.13
C ALA A 387 8.53 -4.62 5.04
N VAL A 388 9.04 -4.09 6.15
CA VAL A 388 9.60 -2.73 6.18
C VAL A 388 10.87 -2.61 5.32
N CYS A 389 11.71 -3.66 5.30
CA CYS A 389 12.87 -3.70 4.40
C CYS A 389 12.42 -3.69 2.93
N MET A 390 11.42 -4.48 2.57
CA MET A 390 10.84 -4.49 1.23
C MET A 390 10.21 -3.15 0.85
N TRP A 391 9.51 -2.47 1.77
CA TRP A 391 8.96 -1.13 1.50
C TRP A 391 10.05 -0.14 1.14
N LEU A 392 11.13 -0.06 1.93
CA LEU A 392 12.25 0.84 1.66
C LEU A 392 12.98 0.47 0.36
N ALA A 393 13.25 -0.82 0.15
CA ALA A 393 13.91 -1.32 -1.04
C ALA A 393 13.10 -0.96 -2.30
N MET A 394 11.79 -1.24 -2.32
CA MET A 394 10.94 -0.98 -3.48
C MET A 394 10.77 0.52 -3.74
N LEU A 395 10.55 1.33 -2.71
CA LEU A 395 10.42 2.79 -2.86
C LEU A 395 11.69 3.42 -3.45
N VAL A 396 12.87 3.04 -2.96
CA VAL A 396 14.14 3.58 -3.44
C VAL A 396 14.51 3.01 -4.82
N CYS A 397 14.31 1.71 -5.04
CA CYS A 397 14.59 1.03 -6.31
C CYS A 397 13.76 1.64 -7.45
N PHE A 398 12.44 1.75 -7.30
CA PHE A 398 11.59 2.36 -8.33
C PHE A 398 11.90 3.83 -8.55
N ARG A 399 12.25 4.57 -7.49
CA ARG A 399 12.67 5.98 -7.61
C ARG A 399 13.96 6.13 -8.41
N GLN A 400 14.88 5.18 -8.34
CA GLN A 400 16.13 5.22 -9.11
C GLN A 400 15.96 4.69 -10.54
N LEU A 401 15.23 3.58 -10.71
CA LEU A 401 15.17 2.85 -11.98
C LEU A 401 14.04 3.33 -12.90
N VAL A 402 12.91 3.76 -12.34
CA VAL A 402 11.64 3.95 -13.09
C VAL A 402 11.01 5.32 -12.81
N ASN A 403 11.84 6.36 -12.65
CA ASN A 403 11.36 7.73 -12.48
C ASN A 403 11.20 8.49 -13.81
N LEU A 404 10.75 7.79 -14.85
CA LEU A 404 10.55 8.34 -16.18
C LEU A 404 9.04 8.42 -16.50
N GLN A 405 8.66 9.48 -17.20
CA GLN A 405 7.35 9.56 -17.84
C GLN A 405 7.33 8.54 -19.00
N GLY A 406 6.63 7.42 -18.83
CA GLY A 406 6.58 6.32 -19.80
C GLY A 406 5.84 6.62 -21.12
N GLY A 407 5.81 7.88 -21.56
CA GLY A 407 5.05 8.32 -22.73
C GLY A 407 3.56 7.99 -22.65
N ARG A 408 2.92 7.81 -23.81
CA ARG A 408 1.49 7.49 -23.92
C ARG A 408 1.17 6.09 -23.41
N LEU A 409 2.02 5.10 -23.72
CA LEU A 409 1.82 3.71 -23.32
C LEU A 409 1.96 3.53 -21.81
N GLY A 410 3.01 4.08 -21.20
CA GLY A 410 3.20 4.02 -19.75
C GLY A 410 2.11 4.74 -18.97
N ALA A 411 1.61 5.88 -19.48
CA ALA A 411 0.44 6.55 -18.91
C ALA A 411 -0.85 5.71 -19.04
N ALA A 412 -1.00 4.94 -20.13
CA ALA A 412 -2.13 4.03 -20.30
C ALA A 412 -2.05 2.84 -19.32
N VAL A 413 -0.88 2.19 -19.22
CA VAL A 413 -0.62 1.05 -18.32
C VAL A 413 -0.80 1.43 -16.86
N SER A 414 -0.08 2.46 -16.40
CA SER A 414 -0.15 2.90 -15.01
C SER A 414 -1.53 3.47 -14.65
N GLY A 415 -2.16 4.19 -15.57
CA GLY A 415 -3.50 4.73 -15.35
C GLY A 415 -4.60 3.67 -15.38
N ALA A 416 -4.39 2.50 -15.98
CA ALA A 416 -5.34 1.39 -15.99
C ALA A 416 -5.21 0.47 -14.77
N ALA A 417 -4.17 0.64 -13.95
CA ALA A 417 -3.86 -0.27 -12.85
C ALA A 417 -5.04 -0.44 -11.87
N TYR A 418 -5.73 0.65 -11.51
CA TYR A 418 -6.88 0.53 -10.60
C TYR A 418 -8.07 -0.25 -11.23
N ALA A 419 -8.31 -0.08 -12.53
CA ALA A 419 -9.30 -0.89 -13.25
C ALA A 419 -8.90 -2.37 -13.29
N VAL A 420 -7.62 -2.67 -13.55
CA VAL A 420 -7.04 -4.02 -13.52
C VAL A 420 -7.31 -4.69 -12.17
N TYR A 421 -7.06 -3.97 -11.07
CA TYR A 421 -7.33 -4.44 -9.73
C TYR A 421 -8.79 -4.85 -9.51
N LEU A 422 -9.77 -4.24 -10.19
CA LEU A 422 -11.18 -4.65 -10.05
C LEU A 422 -11.54 -5.83 -10.95
N VAL A 423 -11.02 -5.88 -12.18
CA VAL A 423 -11.46 -6.87 -13.18
C VAL A 423 -10.67 -8.17 -13.15
N HIS A 424 -9.52 -8.22 -12.47
CA HIS A 424 -8.63 -9.38 -12.56
C HIS A 424 -9.25 -10.67 -12.03
N VAL A 425 -10.18 -10.63 -11.06
CA VAL A 425 -10.78 -11.85 -10.51
C VAL A 425 -11.65 -12.59 -11.53
N PRO A 426 -12.65 -11.97 -12.19
CA PRO A 426 -13.37 -12.63 -13.28
C PRO A 426 -12.47 -13.13 -14.42
N VAL A 427 -11.46 -12.34 -14.79
CA VAL A 427 -10.50 -12.69 -15.84
C VAL A 427 -9.67 -13.91 -15.43
N LEU A 428 -9.20 -13.94 -14.18
CA LEU A 428 -8.51 -15.07 -13.57
C LEU A 428 -9.40 -16.30 -13.54
N SER A 429 -10.68 -16.17 -13.14
CA SER A 429 -11.62 -17.29 -13.15
C SER A 429 -11.83 -17.86 -14.54
N ALA A 430 -11.92 -17.01 -15.57
CA ALA A 430 -12.09 -17.45 -16.96
C ALA A 430 -10.88 -18.23 -17.46
N PHE A 431 -9.67 -17.68 -17.31
CA PHE A 431 -8.44 -18.39 -17.72
C PHE A 431 -8.14 -19.61 -16.84
N GLY A 432 -8.47 -19.54 -15.55
CA GLY A 432 -8.38 -20.67 -14.62
C GLY A 432 -9.26 -21.84 -15.05
N LEU A 433 -10.51 -21.57 -15.47
CA LEU A 433 -11.43 -22.59 -15.98
C LEU A 433 -10.85 -23.29 -17.23
N VAL A 434 -10.30 -22.51 -18.17
CA VAL A 434 -9.65 -23.06 -19.37
C VAL A 434 -8.40 -23.87 -19.02
N ALA A 435 -7.57 -23.38 -18.09
CA ALA A 435 -6.38 -24.09 -17.62
C ALA A 435 -6.73 -25.36 -16.81
N GLY A 436 -7.94 -25.46 -16.27
CA GLY A 436 -8.49 -26.67 -15.67
C GLY A 436 -8.51 -27.86 -16.65
N LEU A 437 -8.69 -27.59 -17.95
CA LEU A 437 -8.73 -28.61 -19.01
C LEU A 437 -7.34 -29.16 -19.37
N LEU A 438 -6.27 -28.45 -19.03
CA LEU A 438 -4.90 -28.87 -19.33
C LEU A 438 -4.43 -29.93 -18.32
N THR A 439 -3.66 -30.93 -18.75
CA THR A 439 -3.05 -31.93 -17.83
C THR A 439 -1.66 -31.51 -17.32
N TRP A 440 -1.28 -30.24 -17.53
CA TRP A 440 0.04 -29.72 -17.18
C TRP A 440 0.27 -29.63 -15.67
N HIS A 441 1.55 -29.56 -15.28
CA HIS A 441 1.95 -29.32 -13.90
C HIS A 441 1.35 -27.99 -13.37
N PRO A 442 0.85 -27.91 -12.12
CA PRO A 442 0.22 -26.70 -11.57
C PRO A 442 1.10 -25.44 -11.65
N ALA A 443 2.41 -25.59 -11.49
CA ALA A 443 3.37 -24.49 -11.69
C ALA A 443 3.30 -23.89 -13.10
N ALA A 444 3.26 -24.72 -14.13
CA ALA A 444 3.18 -24.26 -15.52
C ALA A 444 1.83 -23.57 -15.79
N LYS A 445 0.74 -24.11 -15.24
CA LYS A 445 -0.59 -23.48 -15.32
C LYS A 445 -0.61 -22.12 -14.61
N CYS A 446 -0.03 -22.04 -13.41
CA CYS A 446 0.05 -20.80 -12.63
C CYS A 446 0.79 -19.70 -13.40
N VAL A 447 1.94 -20.01 -14.01
CA VAL A 447 2.69 -19.05 -14.84
C VAL A 447 1.87 -18.61 -16.05
N LEU A 448 1.29 -19.56 -16.80
CA LEU A 448 0.48 -19.27 -17.97
C LEU A 448 -0.72 -18.37 -17.61
N VAL A 449 -1.49 -18.76 -16.60
CA VAL A 449 -2.68 -18.02 -16.16
C VAL A 449 -2.32 -16.66 -15.59
N THR A 450 -1.19 -16.52 -14.90
CA THR A 450 -0.70 -15.20 -14.43
C THR A 450 -0.47 -14.26 -15.61
N LEU A 451 0.25 -14.72 -16.65
CA LEU A 451 0.54 -13.90 -17.83
C LEU A 451 -0.73 -13.53 -18.60
N LEU A 452 -1.61 -14.49 -18.84
CA LEU A 452 -2.88 -14.27 -19.54
C LEU A 452 -3.80 -13.33 -18.76
N THR A 453 -3.90 -13.54 -17.44
CA THR A 453 -4.73 -12.71 -16.56
C THR A 453 -4.20 -11.30 -16.49
N ALA A 454 -2.88 -11.12 -16.36
CA ALA A 454 -2.27 -9.79 -16.40
C ALA A 454 -2.57 -9.12 -17.75
N CYS A 455 -2.16 -9.70 -18.88
CA CYS A 455 -2.38 -9.09 -20.20
C CYS A 455 -3.87 -8.80 -20.46
N GLY A 456 -4.75 -9.77 -20.21
CA GLY A 456 -6.19 -9.63 -20.39
C GLY A 456 -6.80 -8.53 -19.52
N SER A 457 -6.43 -8.47 -18.25
CA SER A 457 -6.94 -7.46 -17.32
C SER A 457 -6.46 -6.05 -17.69
N TRP A 458 -5.22 -5.90 -18.15
CA TRP A 458 -4.71 -4.59 -18.61
C TRP A 458 -5.40 -4.13 -19.89
N VAL A 459 -5.65 -5.03 -20.84
CA VAL A 459 -6.42 -4.71 -22.05
C VAL A 459 -7.83 -4.26 -21.67
N ILE A 460 -8.55 -5.05 -20.85
CA ILE A 460 -9.90 -4.73 -20.39
C ILE A 460 -9.90 -3.40 -19.62
N GLY A 461 -8.96 -3.21 -18.69
CA GLY A 461 -8.83 -1.98 -17.91
C GLY A 461 -8.57 -0.74 -18.77
N MET A 462 -7.76 -0.86 -19.83
CA MET A 462 -7.56 0.24 -20.78
C MET A 462 -8.83 0.54 -21.58
N LEU A 463 -9.56 -0.50 -22.03
CA LEU A 463 -10.83 -0.34 -22.75
C LEU A 463 -11.91 0.30 -21.88
N LEU A 464 -12.04 -0.11 -20.61
CA LEU A 464 -12.99 0.49 -19.66
C LEU A 464 -12.75 1.99 -19.47
N ARG A 465 -11.50 2.44 -19.55
CA ARG A 465 -11.16 3.87 -19.46
C ARG A 465 -11.48 4.67 -20.72
N LEU A 466 -11.85 4.02 -21.82
CA LEU A 466 -12.39 4.69 -23.02
C LEU A 466 -13.86 5.08 -22.85
N VAL A 467 -14.60 4.39 -21.96
CA VAL A 467 -16.01 4.68 -21.70
C VAL A 467 -16.16 6.07 -21.06
N PRO A 468 -17.07 6.92 -21.55
CA PRO A 468 -17.31 8.25 -20.99
C PRO A 468 -17.61 8.18 -19.48
N GLY A 469 -16.97 9.06 -18.70
CA GLY A 469 -17.16 9.14 -17.24
C GLY A 469 -16.28 8.19 -16.42
N MET A 470 -15.84 7.05 -16.98
CA MET A 470 -15.06 6.05 -16.23
C MET A 470 -13.71 6.56 -15.75
N LYS A 471 -13.06 7.49 -16.46
CA LYS A 471 -11.80 8.12 -16.01
C LYS A 471 -11.91 8.92 -14.69
N ARG A 472 -13.13 9.26 -14.25
CA ARG A 472 -13.36 9.94 -12.96
C ARG A 472 -13.41 8.96 -11.79
N VAL A 473 -13.78 7.72 -12.08
CA VAL A 473 -14.00 6.62 -11.14
C VAL A 473 -12.78 5.69 -11.08
N LEU A 474 -12.20 5.36 -12.25
CA LEU A 474 -11.11 4.40 -12.47
C LEU A 474 -9.72 5.03 -12.64
#